data_AF-A0A8T3LF12-F1
#
_entry.id   AF-A0A8T3LF12-F1
#
_cell.length_a   1.000
_cell.length_b   1.000
_cell.length_c   1.000
_cell.angle_alpha   90.00
_cell.angle_beta   90.00
_cell.angle_gamma   90.00
#
_symmetry.space_group_name_H-M   'P 1'
#
loop_
_entity.id
_entity.type
_entity.pdbx_description
1 polymer ?
#
loop_
_entity_poly.entity_id
_entity_poly.type
_entity_poly.pdbx_seq_one_letter_code
_entity_poly.pdbx_strand_id
1 'polypeptide(L)'
;MNKFYKGSFYPKALKGVYISAGSWPENGADVDDETMAIYTGVAPQGKTLGADKNGNPAWIDIPPLSAEQQIIQAEQKRTVLRSMADKEIVWRQDAFDAEIATAEETAALSEWKKYRVLLMRVDTSNPVWP
;
A
#
# COMPACT_ATOMS: atom_id res chain seq x y z
N MET A 1 -31.53 4.65 -14.53
CA MET A 1 -30.07 4.52 -14.60
C MET A 1 -29.53 4.03 -13.27
N ASN A 2 -28.32 3.48 -13.25
CA ASN A 2 -27.52 3.36 -12.03
C ASN A 2 -27.07 4.76 -11.59
N LYS A 3 -26.63 4.90 -10.35
CA LYS A 3 -26.02 6.14 -9.88
C LYS A 3 -24.54 5.96 -9.62
N PHE A 4 -23.75 6.99 -9.91
CA PHE A 4 -22.37 7.10 -9.46
C PHE A 4 -22.23 8.33 -8.57
N TYR A 5 -21.64 8.14 -7.39
CA TYR A 5 -21.44 9.24 -6.45
C TYR A 5 -20.21 8.98 -5.57
N LYS A 6 -19.32 9.98 -5.49
CA LYS A 6 -18.11 9.95 -4.66
C LYS A 6 -17.29 8.65 -4.79
N GLY A 7 -17.06 8.20 -6.02
CA GLY A 7 -16.23 7.00 -6.28
C GLY A 7 -16.96 5.67 -6.12
N SER A 8 -18.27 5.66 -5.88
CA SER A 8 -19.06 4.44 -5.70
C SER A 8 -20.21 4.35 -6.69
N PHE A 9 -20.47 3.14 -7.19
CA PHE A 9 -21.63 2.82 -8.01
C PHE A 9 -22.78 2.28 -7.16
N TYR A 10 -23.99 2.68 -7.52
CA TYR A 10 -25.25 2.32 -6.88
C TYR A 10 -26.18 1.73 -7.96
N PRO A 11 -26.21 0.40 -8.09
CA PRO A 11 -27.04 -0.27 -9.08
C PRO A 11 -28.52 0.06 -8.88
N LYS A 12 -29.23 0.36 -9.96
CA LYS A 12 -30.67 0.63 -9.94
C LYS A 12 -31.46 -0.55 -9.35
N ALA A 13 -31.01 -1.77 -9.60
CA ALA A 13 -31.62 -2.99 -9.09
C ALA A 13 -31.70 -3.01 -7.55
N LEU A 14 -30.77 -2.34 -6.86
CA LEU A 14 -30.69 -2.27 -5.40
C LEU A 14 -31.26 -0.96 -4.83
N LYS A 15 -31.88 -0.10 -5.67
CA LYS A 15 -32.37 1.22 -5.26
C LYS A 15 -33.26 1.18 -4.02
N GLY A 16 -34.17 0.22 -3.92
CA GLY A 16 -35.06 0.08 -2.75
C GLY A 16 -34.30 -0.15 -1.44
N VAL A 17 -33.23 -0.95 -1.47
CA VAL A 17 -32.36 -1.24 -0.31
C VAL A 17 -31.59 0.02 0.10
N TYR A 18 -31.06 0.76 -0.86
CA TYR A 18 -30.34 2.00 -0.56
C TYR A 18 -31.27 3.09 -0.01
N ILE A 19 -32.49 3.20 -0.53
CA ILE A 19 -33.49 4.15 -0.01
C ILE A 19 -33.88 3.80 1.42
N SER A 20 -34.17 2.53 1.71
CA SER A 20 -34.52 2.12 3.08
C SER A 20 -33.37 2.33 4.07
N ALA A 21 -32.12 2.22 3.61
CA ALA A 21 -30.92 2.51 4.37
C ALA A 21 -30.52 4.01 4.37
N GLY A 22 -31.26 4.89 3.69
CA GLY A 22 -30.93 6.32 3.58
C GLY A 22 -29.62 6.63 2.86
N SER A 23 -29.10 5.70 2.05
CA SER A 23 -27.80 5.80 1.38
C SER A 23 -27.89 6.00 -0.14
N TRP A 24 -29.10 6.09 -0.71
CA TRP A 24 -29.29 6.35 -2.12
C TRP A 24 -28.82 7.77 -2.50
N PRO A 25 -27.90 7.93 -3.46
CA PRO A 25 -27.36 9.24 -3.81
C PRO A 25 -28.27 9.96 -4.80
N GLU A 26 -29.22 10.77 -4.30
CA GLU A 26 -30.12 11.55 -5.16
C GLU A 26 -29.35 12.50 -6.10
N ASN A 27 -28.24 13.08 -5.62
CA ASN A 27 -27.36 13.97 -6.38
C ASN A 27 -26.25 13.23 -7.15
N GLY A 28 -26.33 11.89 -7.26
CA GLY A 28 -25.38 11.10 -8.05
C GLY A 28 -25.59 11.27 -9.55
N ALA A 29 -24.50 11.16 -10.32
CA ALA A 29 -24.56 11.12 -11.77
C ALA A 29 -25.31 9.87 -12.24
N ASP A 30 -26.19 10.02 -13.23
CA ASP A 30 -26.85 8.88 -13.87
C ASP A 30 -25.89 8.18 -14.81
N VAL A 31 -25.69 6.88 -14.60
CA VAL A 31 -24.76 6.04 -15.36
C VAL A 31 -25.47 4.79 -15.87
N ASP A 32 -25.24 4.42 -17.13
CA ASP A 32 -25.76 3.19 -17.72
C ASP A 32 -24.94 1.95 -17.29
N ASP A 33 -25.41 0.77 -17.68
CA ASP A 33 -24.78 -0.50 -17.31
C ASP A 33 -23.41 -0.68 -18.00
N GLU A 34 -23.24 -0.16 -19.22
CA GLU A 34 -21.98 -0.26 -19.98
C GLU A 34 -20.87 0.56 -19.32
N THR A 35 -21.17 1.83 -19.00
CA THR A 35 -20.23 2.71 -18.31
C THR A 35 -19.89 2.15 -16.93
N MET A 36 -20.87 1.64 -16.18
CA MET A 36 -20.61 0.97 -14.92
C MET A 36 -19.68 -0.23 -15.11
N ALA A 37 -19.94 -1.10 -16.10
CA ALA A 37 -19.10 -2.27 -16.38
C ALA A 37 -17.63 -1.89 -16.68
N ILE A 38 -17.40 -0.84 -17.47
CA ILE A 38 -16.05 -0.32 -17.77
C ILE A 38 -15.32 0.07 -16.48
N TYR A 39 -15.97 0.86 -15.62
CA TYR A 39 -15.33 1.46 -14.45
C TYR A 39 -15.33 0.57 -13.20
N THR A 40 -16.08 -0.53 -13.20
CA THR A 40 -15.92 -1.63 -12.23
C THR A 40 -14.96 -2.72 -12.69
N GLY A 41 -14.43 -2.60 -13.91
CA GLY A 41 -13.44 -3.51 -14.48
C GLY A 41 -12.02 -3.27 -13.95
N VAL A 42 -11.03 -3.78 -14.69
CA VAL A 42 -9.61 -3.62 -14.34
C VAL A 42 -9.18 -2.17 -14.59
N ALA A 43 -8.76 -1.49 -13.52
CA ALA A 43 -8.21 -0.14 -13.63
C ALA A 43 -6.88 -0.14 -14.43
N PRO A 44 -6.64 0.88 -15.28
CA PRO A 44 -5.32 1.10 -15.85
C PRO A 44 -4.24 1.26 -14.78
N GLN A 45 -2.99 0.95 -15.12
CA GLN A 45 -1.86 1.09 -14.19
C GLN A 45 -1.76 2.53 -13.65
N GLY A 46 -1.64 2.67 -12.33
CA GLY A 46 -1.53 3.97 -11.67
C GLY A 46 -2.84 4.77 -11.57
N LYS A 47 -3.96 4.20 -12.01
CA LYS A 47 -5.28 4.82 -11.94
C LYS A 47 -6.19 4.14 -10.92
N THR A 48 -7.16 4.88 -10.40
CA THR A 48 -8.25 4.38 -9.57
C THR A 48 -9.58 4.99 -10.00
N LEU A 49 -10.69 4.35 -9.61
CA LEU A 49 -12.02 4.88 -9.88
C LEU A 49 -12.24 6.16 -9.08
N GLY A 50 -12.57 7.24 -9.77
CA GLY A 50 -12.94 8.52 -9.19
C GLY A 50 -14.01 9.22 -10.00
N ALA A 51 -14.25 10.48 -9.67
CA ALA A 51 -15.19 11.33 -10.40
C ALA A 51 -14.42 12.37 -11.21
N ASP A 52 -14.86 12.64 -12.44
CA ASP A 52 -14.41 13.80 -13.21
C ASP A 52 -15.00 15.11 -12.65
N LYS A 53 -14.65 16.24 -13.28
CA LYS A 53 -15.16 17.58 -12.92
C LYS A 53 -16.69 17.72 -13.00
N ASN A 54 -17.37 16.81 -13.70
CA ASN A 54 -18.82 16.80 -13.89
C ASN A 54 -19.51 15.76 -12.97
N GLY A 55 -18.75 15.01 -12.16
CA GLY A 55 -19.28 13.98 -11.27
C GLY A 55 -19.47 12.62 -11.92
N ASN A 56 -19.03 12.41 -13.17
CA ASN A 56 -19.11 11.14 -13.87
C ASN A 56 -17.94 10.22 -13.48
N PRO A 57 -18.11 8.89 -13.56
CA PRO A 57 -17.01 7.97 -13.29
C PRO A 57 -15.86 8.18 -14.28
N ALA A 58 -14.63 8.20 -13.74
CA ALA A 58 -13.41 8.38 -14.50
C ALA A 58 -12.26 7.64 -13.82
N TRP A 59 -11.27 7.24 -14.63
CA TRP A 59 -9.99 6.75 -14.14
C TRP A 59 -9.11 7.94 -13.78
N ILE A 60 -8.99 8.22 -12.48
CA ILE A 60 -8.15 9.31 -11.97
C ILE A 60 -6.81 8.75 -11.50
N ASP A 61 -5.78 9.61 -11.43
CA ASP A 61 -4.50 9.20 -10.86
C ASP A 61 -4.66 8.77 -9.40
N ILE A 62 -4.00 7.68 -9.02
CA ILE A 62 -3.93 7.29 -7.60
C ILE A 62 -3.24 8.44 -6.86
N PRO A 63 -3.91 9.08 -5.89
CA PRO A 63 -3.30 10.17 -5.15
C PRO A 63 -2.05 9.65 -4.44
N PRO A 64 -0.98 10.47 -4.36
CA PRO A 64 0.17 10.10 -3.56
C PRO A 64 -0.28 9.88 -2.11
N LEU A 65 0.38 8.94 -1.44
CA LEU A 65 0.18 8.71 -0.01
C LEU A 65 0.40 10.01 0.76
N SER A 66 -0.38 10.22 1.83
CA SER A 66 -0.11 11.30 2.76
C SER A 66 1.27 11.13 3.40
N ALA A 67 1.86 12.22 3.91
CA ALA A 67 3.15 12.14 4.61
C ALA A 67 3.12 11.12 5.76
N GLU A 68 2.02 11.07 6.52
CA GLU A 68 1.80 10.09 7.59
C GLU A 68 1.77 8.65 7.06
N GLN A 69 1.05 8.40 5.96
CA GLN A 69 1.00 7.09 5.32
C GLN A 69 2.39 6.66 4.78
N GLN A 70 3.16 7.61 4.23
CA GLN A 70 4.53 7.35 3.78
C GLN A 70 5.44 6.96 4.95
N ILE A 71 5.35 7.67 6.09
CA ILE A 71 6.09 7.35 7.31
C ILE A 71 5.71 5.95 7.83
N ILE A 72 4.42 5.62 7.88
CA ILE A 72 3.95 4.30 8.32
C ILE A 72 4.54 3.20 7.42
N GLN A 73 4.52 3.38 6.09
CA GLN A 73 5.12 2.42 5.16
C GLN A 73 6.64 2.31 5.34
N ALA A 74 7.34 3.42 5.56
CA ALA A 74 8.77 3.43 5.83
C ALA A 74 9.10 2.67 7.13
N GLU A 75 8.33 2.89 8.21
CA GLU A 75 8.48 2.16 9.47
C GLU A 75 8.24 0.65 9.33
N GLN A 76 7.21 0.27 8.58
CA GLN A 76 6.93 -1.13 8.26
C GLN A 76 8.09 -1.75 7.48
N LYS A 77 8.61 -1.06 6.45
CA LYS A 77 9.77 -1.51 5.68
C LYS A 77 11.00 -1.67 6.57
N ARG A 78 11.30 -0.69 7.44
CA ARG A 78 12.41 -0.76 8.41
C ARG A 78 12.28 -1.96 9.32
N THR A 79 11.08 -2.24 9.81
CA THR A 79 10.79 -3.39 10.68
C THR A 79 11.03 -4.73 9.97
N VAL A 80 10.55 -4.87 8.73
CA VAL A 80 10.76 -6.08 7.91
C VAL A 80 12.25 -6.31 7.64
N LEU A 81 12.95 -5.27 7.17
CA LEU A 81 14.39 -5.35 6.89
C LEU A 81 15.20 -5.67 8.15
N ARG A 82 14.82 -5.11 9.30
CA ARG A 82 15.44 -5.42 10.59
C ARG A 82 15.25 -6.89 10.95
N SER A 83 14.03 -7.42 10.80
CA SER A 83 13.75 -8.84 11.09
C SER A 83 14.57 -9.77 10.20
N MET A 84 14.76 -9.43 8.92
CA MET A 84 15.65 -10.19 8.03
C MET A 84 17.10 -10.13 8.51
N ALA A 85 17.62 -8.95 8.82
CA ALA A 85 18.97 -8.80 9.33
C ALA A 85 19.19 -9.57 10.65
N ASP A 86 18.23 -9.51 11.58
CA ASP A 86 18.30 -10.25 12.84
C ASP A 86 18.38 -11.77 12.60
N LYS A 87 17.60 -12.32 11.65
CA LYS A 87 17.65 -13.74 11.29
C LYS A 87 19.01 -14.14 10.72
N GLU A 88 19.60 -13.31 9.86
CA GLU A 88 20.92 -13.57 9.29
C GLU A 88 22.05 -13.43 10.32
N ILE A 89 21.89 -12.54 11.30
CA ILE A 89 22.88 -12.35 12.38
C ILE A 89 22.89 -13.54 13.34
N VAL A 90 21.72 -14.06 13.74
CA VAL A 90 21.61 -15.07 14.81
C VAL A 90 22.47 -16.29 14.50
N TRP A 91 22.25 -16.98 13.39
CA TRP A 91 22.95 -18.23 13.13
C TRP A 91 24.45 -18.04 12.86
N ARG A 92 24.85 -16.91 12.25
CA ARG A 92 26.27 -16.60 12.04
C ARG A 92 26.97 -16.24 13.34
N GLN A 93 26.25 -15.59 14.26
CA GLN A 93 26.76 -15.34 15.59
C GLN A 93 26.99 -16.67 16.32
N ASP A 94 26.03 -17.61 16.23
CA ASP A 94 26.19 -18.94 16.82
C ASP A 94 27.41 -19.68 16.24
N ALA A 95 27.61 -19.64 14.92
CA ALA A 95 28.79 -20.24 14.27
C ALA A 95 30.10 -19.59 14.70
N PHE A 96 30.10 -18.25 14.86
CA PHE A 96 31.27 -17.50 15.32
C PHE A 96 31.61 -17.83 16.78
N ASP A 97 30.61 -17.86 17.65
CA ASP A 97 30.76 -18.16 19.08
C ASP A 97 31.18 -19.63 19.31
N ALA A 98 30.76 -20.54 18.44
CA ALA A 98 31.20 -21.93 18.43
C ALA A 98 32.57 -22.15 17.77
N GLU A 99 33.24 -21.09 17.30
CA GLU A 99 34.56 -21.13 16.62
C GLU A 99 34.57 -22.01 15.35
N ILE A 100 33.41 -22.20 14.70
CA ILE A 100 33.26 -22.98 13.46
C ILE A 100 32.86 -22.14 12.24
N ALA A 101 32.68 -20.82 12.41
CA ALA A 101 32.34 -19.93 11.32
C ALA A 101 33.42 -19.91 10.23
N THR A 102 33.00 -19.89 8.97
CA THR A 102 33.92 -19.64 7.86
C THR A 102 34.36 -18.17 7.82
N ALA A 103 35.38 -17.87 7.01
CA ALA A 103 35.82 -16.49 6.77
C ALA A 103 34.69 -15.66 6.14
N GLU A 104 33.92 -16.25 5.23
CA GLU A 104 32.78 -15.62 4.57
C GLU A 104 31.63 -15.34 5.56
N GLU A 105 31.33 -16.29 6.45
CA GLU A 105 30.32 -16.12 7.49
C GLU A 105 30.70 -15.02 8.48
N THR A 106 31.97 -14.96 8.88
CA THR A 106 32.50 -13.91 9.77
C THR A 106 32.43 -12.54 9.11
N ALA A 107 32.81 -12.43 7.83
CA ALA A 107 32.70 -11.18 7.07
C ALA A 107 31.24 -10.74 6.95
N ALA A 108 30.35 -11.66 6.54
CA ALA A 108 28.91 -11.38 6.40
C ALA A 108 28.26 -11.01 7.75
N LEU A 109 28.64 -11.63 8.86
CA LEU A 109 28.16 -11.28 10.20
C LEU A 109 28.46 -9.80 10.52
N SER A 110 29.67 -9.34 10.20
CA SER A 110 30.09 -7.97 10.42
C SER A 110 29.28 -6.98 9.54
N GLU A 111 29.06 -7.33 8.28
CA GLU A 111 28.24 -6.55 7.35
C GLU A 111 26.78 -6.47 7.78
N TRP A 112 26.16 -7.59 8.18
CA TRP A 112 24.77 -7.61 8.66
C TRP A 112 24.59 -6.78 9.93
N LYS A 113 25.53 -6.85 10.88
CA LYS A 113 25.52 -6.01 12.08
C LYS A 113 25.60 -4.53 11.72
N LYS A 114 26.49 -4.15 10.79
CA LYS A 114 26.61 -2.77 10.30
C LYS A 114 25.31 -2.31 9.62
N TYR A 115 24.77 -3.12 8.72
CA TYR A 115 23.51 -2.87 8.03
C TYR A 115 22.36 -2.65 9.02
N ARG A 116 22.20 -3.53 10.03
CA ARG A 116 21.17 -3.38 11.06
C ARG A 116 21.30 -2.05 11.82
N VAL A 117 22.52 -1.64 12.18
CA VAL A 117 22.75 -0.36 12.87
C VAL A 117 22.41 0.84 11.98
N LEU A 118 22.83 0.81 10.71
CA LEU A 118 22.49 1.86 9.75
C LEU A 118 20.97 1.94 9.53
N LEU A 119 20.33 0.78 9.41
CA LEU A 119 18.89 0.67 9.22
C LEU A 119 18.11 1.28 10.40
N MET A 120 18.56 1.05 11.64
CA MET A 120 17.95 1.64 12.85
C MET A 120 18.12 3.15 12.95
N ARG A 121 19.06 3.74 12.18
CA ARG A 121 19.30 5.19 12.13
C ARG A 121 18.56 5.90 10.99
N VAL A 122 17.84 5.16 10.15
CA VAL A 122 17.04 5.74 9.05
C VAL A 122 15.94 6.61 9.64
N ASP A 123 15.88 7.87 9.17
CA ASP A 123 14.75 8.77 9.37
C ASP A 123 13.60 8.35 8.44
N THR A 124 12.50 7.89 9.01
CA THR A 124 11.35 7.38 8.24
C THR A 124 10.47 8.47 7.65
N SER A 125 10.69 9.74 8.01
CA SER A 125 10.06 10.88 7.35
C SER A 125 10.76 11.28 6.05
N ASN A 126 12.02 10.90 5.87
CA ASN A 126 12.79 11.12 4.66
C ASN A 126 13.87 10.02 4.50
N PRO A 127 13.47 8.79 4.16
CA PRO A 127 14.35 7.63 4.29
C PRO A 127 15.40 7.55 3.18
N VAL A 128 16.66 7.40 3.60
CA VAL A 128 17.77 6.91 2.77
C VAL A 128 18.13 5.52 3.29
N TRP A 129 17.82 4.48 2.51
CA TRP A 129 18.02 3.09 2.93
C TRP A 129 19.49 2.67 2.74
N PRO A 130 20.10 1.99 3.73
CA PRO A 130 21.48 1.50 3.65
C PRO A 130 21.63 0.26 2.76
#